data_AF-A0A1Y5Y9U6-F1
#
_entry.id   AF-A0A1Y5Y9U6-F1
#
_cell.length_a   1.000
_cell.length_b   1.000
_cell.length_c   1.000
_cell.angle_alpha   90.00
_cell.angle_beta   90.00
_cell.angle_gamma   90.00
#
_symmetry.space_group_name_H-M   'P 1'
#
loop_
_entity.id
_entity.type
_entity.pdbx_description
1 polymer ?
#
loop_
_entity_poly.entity_id
_entity_poly.type
_entity_poly.pdbx_seq_one_letter_code
_entity_poly.pdbx_strand_id
1 'polypeptide(L)'
;MAITADQPQPSLSPVEQRLIEHIERGDLLDLCGGQPVDDAAMRSWDETLTISAGVIRDILRGRHVTDPDPHGLRLRGARIDGWLDLENITSAMSLELEDCFLELGVNARDADLKGLVLAGCRLSHPTEPPLDGTRLTATVVSMNGTVIHAHAAEGAVRLLGAHLGGLYCDGAQLVNDSGRALDAENLRVDQDVFLRDGFQARASGDSVVLDLIDTRIGGALVLSPDSLEHRTHALRIGALSTSWSVSVEVSRMDCRSPGFQVRAGESALANSGQQCSRVEDVQ
;
A
#
# COMPACT_ATOMS: atom_id res chain seq x y z
N MET A 1 -35.10 7.34 29.96
CA MET A 1 -35.51 5.98 29.58
C MET A 1 -34.73 5.62 28.32
N ALA A 2 -33.95 4.56 28.39
CA ALA A 2 -32.97 4.17 27.38
C ALA A 2 -33.61 3.87 26.03
N ILE A 3 -32.96 4.31 24.95
CA ILE A 3 -33.12 3.74 23.61
C ILE A 3 -31.74 3.21 23.23
N THR A 4 -31.37 2.06 23.80
CA THR A 4 -30.27 1.26 23.25
C THR A 4 -30.94 0.28 22.31
N ALA A 5 -31.11 0.68 21.06
CA ALA A 5 -31.33 -0.27 19.99
C ALA A 5 -29.97 -0.92 19.72
N ASP A 6 -29.68 -1.96 20.50
CA ASP A 6 -28.63 -2.93 20.20
C ASP A 6 -29.03 -3.59 18.87
N GLN A 7 -28.49 -3.09 17.76
CA GLN A 7 -28.60 -3.78 16.49
C GLN A 7 -27.92 -5.15 16.69
N PRO A 8 -28.58 -6.28 16.37
CA PRO A 8 -27.96 -7.59 16.53
C PRO A 8 -26.67 -7.59 15.71
N GLN A 9 -25.52 -7.71 16.38
CA GLN A 9 -24.26 -7.90 15.67
C GLN A 9 -24.43 -9.13 14.76
N PRO A 10 -24.12 -9.02 13.45
CA PRO A 10 -24.23 -10.16 12.56
C PRO A 10 -23.38 -11.29 13.13
N SER A 11 -23.96 -12.49 13.23
CA SER A 11 -23.26 -13.66 13.74
C SER A 11 -22.04 -13.94 12.87
N LEU A 12 -20.86 -14.00 13.48
CA LEU A 12 -19.60 -14.32 12.80
C LEU A 12 -19.71 -15.62 12.01
N SER A 13 -19.23 -15.62 10.77
CA SER A 13 -19.13 -16.80 9.93
C SER A 13 -18.11 -17.81 10.49
N PRO A 14 -18.14 -19.08 10.06
CA PRO A 14 -17.16 -20.08 10.51
C PRO A 14 -15.71 -19.70 10.21
N VAL A 15 -15.44 -19.01 9.09
CA VAL A 15 -14.08 -18.56 8.74
C VAL A 15 -13.63 -17.38 9.61
N GLU A 16 -14.54 -16.48 9.96
CA GLU A 16 -14.27 -15.36 10.88
C GLU A 16 -14.00 -15.84 12.31
N GLN A 17 -14.72 -16.87 12.77
CA GLN A 17 -14.44 -17.52 14.06
C GLN A 17 -13.07 -18.18 14.06
N ARG A 18 -12.70 -18.88 12.98
CA ARG A 18 -11.35 -19.44 12.82
C ARG A 18 -10.28 -18.36 12.82
N LEU A 19 -10.53 -17.20 12.21
CA LEU A 19 -9.59 -16.08 12.23
C LEU A 19 -9.32 -15.63 13.66
N ILE A 20 -10.36 -15.43 14.47
CA ILE A 20 -10.23 -15.06 15.88
C ILE A 20 -9.39 -16.09 16.65
N GLU A 21 -9.66 -17.39 16.48
CA GLU A 21 -8.86 -18.44 17.13
C GLU A 21 -7.37 -18.41 16.75
N HIS A 22 -7.04 -18.06 15.50
CA HIS A 22 -5.64 -17.99 15.07
C HIS A 22 -4.93 -16.75 15.62
N ILE A 23 -5.64 -15.63 15.75
CA ILE A 23 -5.11 -14.42 16.39
C ILE A 23 -4.79 -14.68 17.87
N GLU A 24 -5.67 -15.39 18.59
CA GLU A 24 -5.42 -15.76 20.00
C GLU A 24 -4.23 -16.72 20.16
N ARG A 25 -3.93 -17.54 19.13
CA ARG A 25 -2.79 -18.48 19.13
C ARG A 25 -1.50 -17.86 18.59
N GLY A 26 -1.56 -16.73 17.87
CA GLY A 26 -0.42 -16.13 17.17
C GLY A 26 -0.06 -16.79 15.84
N ASP A 27 -0.97 -17.59 15.28
CA ASP A 27 -0.73 -18.37 14.07
C ASP A 27 -1.28 -17.67 12.81
N LEU A 28 -0.70 -17.99 11.65
CA LEU A 28 -1.25 -17.62 10.35
C LEU A 28 -2.49 -18.46 10.04
N LEU A 29 -3.61 -17.81 9.73
CA LEU A 29 -4.74 -18.49 9.09
C LEU A 29 -4.51 -18.56 7.58
N ASP A 30 -4.02 -19.71 7.09
CA ASP A 30 -3.90 -19.99 5.65
C ASP A 30 -5.16 -20.72 5.14
N LEU A 31 -5.94 -20.04 4.31
CA LEU A 31 -7.15 -20.59 3.69
C LEU A 31 -6.89 -21.32 2.37
N CYS A 32 -5.68 -21.17 1.80
CA CYS A 32 -5.27 -21.77 0.52
C CYS A 32 -4.36 -23.00 0.70
N GLY A 33 -4.07 -23.40 1.94
CA GLY A 33 -3.33 -24.63 2.25
C GLY A 33 -1.93 -24.69 1.62
N GLY A 34 -1.22 -23.57 1.61
CA GLY A 34 0.14 -23.49 1.06
C GLY A 34 0.24 -23.47 -0.46
N GLN A 35 -0.88 -23.55 -1.19
CA GLN A 35 -0.85 -23.53 -2.65
C GLN A 35 -0.57 -22.10 -3.18
N PRO A 36 0.04 -21.96 -4.37
CA PRO A 36 0.14 -20.68 -5.06
C PRO A 36 -1.26 -20.11 -5.35
N VAL A 37 -1.42 -18.80 -5.18
CA VAL A 37 -2.68 -18.10 -5.44
C VAL A 37 -2.51 -17.21 -6.67
N ASP A 38 -3.31 -17.45 -7.71
CA ASP A 38 -3.36 -16.59 -8.90
C ASP A 38 -4.64 -15.73 -8.95
N ASP A 39 -4.72 -14.80 -9.90
CA ASP A 39 -5.88 -13.92 -10.11
C ASP A 39 -7.19 -14.69 -10.30
N ALA A 40 -7.14 -15.81 -11.01
CA ALA A 40 -8.31 -16.58 -11.37
C ALA A 40 -8.88 -17.28 -10.15
N ALA A 41 -8.01 -17.85 -9.31
CA ALA A 41 -8.36 -18.42 -8.02
C ALA A 41 -9.01 -17.37 -7.11
N MET A 42 -8.40 -16.20 -6.95
CA MET A 42 -8.93 -15.11 -6.11
C MET A 42 -10.36 -14.70 -6.51
N ARG A 43 -10.64 -14.61 -7.81
CA ARG A 43 -11.97 -14.23 -8.33
C ARG A 43 -13.01 -15.34 -8.21
N SER A 44 -12.60 -16.57 -7.95
CA SER A 44 -13.48 -17.73 -7.81
C SER A 44 -13.89 -18.03 -6.36
N TRP A 45 -13.31 -17.32 -5.39
CA TRP A 45 -13.55 -17.54 -3.97
C TRP A 45 -14.99 -17.26 -3.57
N ASP A 46 -15.55 -18.23 -2.84
CA ASP A 46 -16.92 -18.21 -2.33
C ASP A 46 -16.97 -17.74 -0.86
N GLU A 47 -18.14 -17.89 -0.24
CA GLU A 47 -18.40 -17.48 1.15
C GLU A 47 -17.49 -18.17 2.17
N THR A 48 -16.92 -19.34 1.86
CA THR A 48 -16.04 -20.07 2.80
C THR A 48 -14.64 -19.45 2.93
N LEU A 49 -14.27 -18.62 1.96
CA LEU A 49 -13.00 -17.89 1.89
C LEU A 49 -13.21 -16.38 2.05
N THR A 50 -14.44 -15.95 2.34
CA THR A 50 -14.81 -14.54 2.42
C THR A 50 -14.92 -14.09 3.88
N ILE A 51 -14.25 -12.99 4.21
CA ILE A 51 -14.28 -12.36 5.53
C ILE A 51 -14.81 -10.93 5.36
N SER A 52 -15.74 -10.53 6.21
CA SER A 52 -16.22 -9.15 6.19
C SER A 52 -15.14 -8.17 6.64
N ALA A 53 -14.94 -7.10 5.88
CA ALA A 53 -14.10 -5.97 6.25
C ALA A 53 -14.47 -5.40 7.63
N GLY A 54 -15.76 -5.41 7.97
CA GLY A 54 -16.26 -4.94 9.27
C GLY A 54 -15.76 -5.79 10.44
N VAL A 55 -15.59 -7.09 10.25
CA VAL A 55 -15.06 -8.00 11.28
C VAL A 55 -13.58 -7.73 11.52
N ILE A 56 -12.79 -7.52 10.46
CA ILE A 56 -11.38 -7.13 10.60
C ILE A 56 -11.25 -5.79 11.35
N ARG A 57 -12.09 -4.80 11.00
CA ARG A 57 -12.14 -3.51 11.71
C ARG A 57 -12.46 -3.71 13.20
N ASP A 58 -13.47 -4.51 13.52
CA ASP A 58 -13.90 -4.74 14.90
C ASP A 58 -12.86 -5.55 15.72
N ILE A 59 -12.15 -6.49 15.09
CA ILE A 59 -10.99 -7.17 15.68
C ILE A 59 -9.90 -6.15 16.04
N LEU A 60 -9.51 -5.27 15.12
CA LEU A 60 -8.46 -4.25 15.34
C LEU A 60 -8.85 -3.22 16.42
N ARG A 61 -10.14 -3.07 16.70
CA ARG A 61 -10.70 -2.26 17.80
C ARG A 61 -10.80 -3.01 19.13
N GLY A 62 -10.40 -4.28 19.18
CA GLY A 62 -10.43 -5.11 20.39
C GLY A 62 -11.83 -5.62 20.78
N ARG A 63 -12.77 -5.72 19.84
CA ARG A 63 -14.14 -6.19 20.15
C ARG A 63 -14.30 -7.70 20.18
N HIS A 64 -13.45 -8.41 19.43
CA HIS A 64 -13.55 -9.86 19.27
C HIS A 64 -12.44 -10.64 19.95
N VAL A 65 -11.29 -10.01 20.19
CA VAL A 65 -10.12 -10.64 20.81
C VAL A 65 -9.74 -9.80 22.03
N THR A 66 -9.77 -10.42 23.22
CA THR A 66 -9.51 -9.71 24.48
C THR A 66 -8.02 -9.59 24.77
N ASP A 67 -7.24 -10.62 24.41
CA ASP A 67 -5.80 -10.69 24.58
C ASP A 67 -5.17 -11.25 23.30
N PRO A 68 -5.01 -10.41 22.26
CA PRO A 68 -4.45 -10.87 20.99
C PRO A 68 -2.97 -11.22 21.16
N ASP A 69 -2.52 -12.29 20.50
CA ASP A 69 -1.10 -12.60 20.45
C ASP A 69 -0.31 -11.44 19.81
N PRO A 70 0.92 -11.14 20.26
CA PRO A 70 1.73 -10.05 19.71
C PRO A 70 2.03 -10.12 18.21
N HIS A 71 1.89 -11.29 17.56
CA HIS A 71 1.99 -11.40 16.10
C HIS A 71 0.84 -10.70 15.36
N GLY A 72 -0.28 -10.41 16.03
CA GLY A 72 -1.40 -9.68 15.45
C GLY A 72 -2.28 -10.53 14.52
N LEU A 73 -2.88 -9.88 13.51
CA LEU A 73 -3.79 -10.52 12.56
C LEU A 73 -3.02 -10.96 11.33
N ARG A 74 -2.90 -12.27 11.14
CA ARG A 74 -2.19 -12.88 10.02
C ARG A 74 -3.13 -13.78 9.22
N LEU A 75 -3.41 -13.39 7.99
CA LEU A 75 -4.40 -14.04 7.13
C LEU A 75 -3.86 -14.20 5.72
N ARG A 76 -3.96 -15.42 5.18
CA ARG A 76 -3.58 -15.72 3.81
C ARG A 76 -4.73 -16.30 3.00
N GLY A 77 -4.90 -15.79 1.79
CA GLY A 77 -5.80 -16.39 0.79
C GLY A 77 -7.29 -16.14 1.05
N ALA A 78 -7.65 -14.93 1.45
CA ALA A 78 -9.03 -14.55 1.75
C ALA A 78 -9.56 -13.47 0.80
N ARG A 79 -10.86 -13.53 0.50
CA ARG A 79 -11.60 -12.40 -0.07
C ARG A 79 -12.08 -11.52 1.08
N ILE A 80 -11.77 -10.23 1.02
CA ILE A 80 -12.27 -9.25 1.98
C ILE A 80 -13.48 -8.56 1.37
N ASP A 81 -14.66 -8.83 1.94
CA ASP A 81 -15.92 -8.26 1.49
C ASP A 81 -16.15 -6.89 2.13
N GLY A 82 -16.35 -5.88 1.27
CA GLY A 82 -16.49 -4.49 1.66
C GLY A 82 -15.17 -3.71 1.71
N TRP A 83 -15.27 -2.41 1.97
CA TRP A 83 -14.12 -1.53 2.13
C TRP A 83 -13.52 -1.73 3.53
N LEU A 84 -12.24 -2.09 3.60
CA LEU A 84 -11.54 -2.21 4.87
C LEU A 84 -11.25 -0.83 5.45
N ASP A 85 -12.26 -0.30 6.14
CA ASP A 85 -12.17 0.95 6.87
C ASP A 85 -11.37 0.74 8.15
N LEU A 86 -10.20 1.34 8.22
CA LEU A 86 -9.31 1.46 9.37
C LEU A 86 -9.18 2.93 9.82
N GLU A 87 -10.00 3.83 9.29
CA GLU A 87 -9.89 5.26 9.56
C GLU A 87 -10.02 5.53 11.06
N ASN A 88 -9.10 6.35 11.58
CA ASN A 88 -8.98 6.73 12.99
C ASN A 88 -8.76 5.57 13.99
N ILE A 89 -8.33 4.38 13.53
CA ILE A 89 -8.01 3.28 14.44
C ILE A 89 -6.60 3.42 15.00
N THR A 90 -6.47 3.27 16.31
CA THR A 90 -5.19 2.97 16.96
C THR A 90 -5.18 1.50 17.38
N SER A 91 -4.23 0.72 16.87
CA SER A 91 -4.10 -0.71 17.20
C SER A 91 -2.66 -1.13 17.37
N ALA A 92 -2.38 -1.86 18.46
CA ALA A 92 -1.08 -2.46 18.71
C ALA A 92 -0.83 -3.74 17.89
N MET A 93 -1.86 -4.26 17.20
CA MET A 93 -1.73 -5.42 16.32
C MET A 93 -1.15 -5.03 14.96
N SER A 94 -0.28 -5.91 14.43
CA SER A 94 0.08 -5.89 13.02
C SER A 94 -1.09 -6.44 12.20
N LEU A 95 -1.40 -5.84 11.05
CA LEU A 95 -2.33 -6.37 10.08
C LEU A 95 -1.54 -6.93 8.89
N GLU A 96 -1.52 -8.25 8.76
CA GLU A 96 -0.83 -8.98 7.70
C GLU A 96 -1.82 -9.75 6.85
N LEU A 97 -2.03 -9.25 5.64
CA LEU A 97 -2.82 -9.89 4.60
C LEU A 97 -1.87 -10.37 3.50
N GLU A 98 -1.86 -11.67 3.27
CA GLU A 98 -1.04 -12.32 2.24
C GLU A 98 -1.93 -12.95 1.18
N ASP A 99 -1.64 -12.70 -0.09
CA ASP A 99 -2.40 -13.26 -1.20
C ASP A 99 -3.93 -13.02 -1.04
N CYS A 100 -4.37 -11.87 -0.52
CA CYS A 100 -5.78 -11.58 -0.29
C CYS A 100 -6.39 -10.73 -1.41
N PHE A 101 -7.70 -10.85 -1.63
CA PHE A 101 -8.43 -10.04 -2.60
C PHE A 101 -9.31 -9.01 -1.88
N LEU A 102 -8.98 -7.73 -2.03
CA LEU A 102 -9.67 -6.60 -1.41
C LEU A 102 -10.38 -5.79 -2.50
N GLU A 103 -11.66 -6.07 -2.70
CA GLU A 103 -12.44 -5.52 -3.83
C GLU A 103 -12.60 -4.00 -3.79
N LEU A 104 -12.61 -3.45 -2.57
CA LEU A 104 -12.75 -2.03 -2.28
C LEU A 104 -11.53 -1.48 -1.51
N GLY A 105 -10.42 -2.22 -1.45
CA GLY A 105 -9.19 -1.72 -0.86
C GLY A 105 -9.23 -1.46 0.64
N VAL A 106 -8.36 -0.55 1.11
CA VAL A 106 -8.11 -0.22 2.52
C VAL A 106 -8.11 1.30 2.71
N ASN A 107 -8.92 1.78 3.64
CA ASN A 107 -8.86 3.16 4.13
C ASN A 107 -8.16 3.17 5.48
N ALA A 108 -6.88 3.52 5.52
CA ALA A 108 -6.05 3.64 6.72
C ALA A 108 -5.77 5.10 7.11
N ARG A 109 -6.64 6.03 6.70
CA ARG A 109 -6.48 7.44 7.01
C ARG A 109 -6.49 7.69 8.52
N ASP A 110 -5.55 8.50 9.00
CA ASP A 110 -5.40 8.84 10.42
C ASP A 110 -5.23 7.61 11.36
N ALA A 111 -4.89 6.44 10.82
CA ALA A 111 -4.68 5.25 11.62
C ALA A 111 -3.29 5.25 12.25
N ASP A 112 -3.16 4.61 13.41
CA ASP A 112 -1.91 4.29 14.09
C ASP A 112 -1.86 2.77 14.30
N LEU A 113 -1.09 2.09 13.45
CA LEU A 113 -1.02 0.64 13.41
C LEU A 113 0.39 0.18 13.73
N LYS A 114 0.53 -1.01 14.34
CA LYS A 114 1.86 -1.60 14.48
C LYS A 114 2.51 -1.85 13.12
N GLY A 115 1.78 -2.40 12.17
CA GLY A 115 2.24 -2.65 10.80
C GLY A 115 1.06 -2.93 9.87
N LEU A 116 1.27 -2.64 8.57
CA LEU A 116 0.31 -2.94 7.51
C LEU A 116 1.05 -3.67 6.39
N VAL A 117 0.78 -4.96 6.24
CA VAL A 117 1.37 -5.81 5.20
C VAL A 117 0.26 -6.31 4.29
N LEU A 118 0.42 -6.08 2.99
CA LEU A 118 -0.54 -6.43 1.93
C LEU A 118 0.14 -7.29 0.85
N ALA A 119 1.03 -8.20 1.25
CA ALA A 119 1.90 -8.93 0.34
C ALA A 119 1.10 -9.81 -0.63
N GLY A 120 1.38 -9.72 -1.93
CA GLY A 120 0.67 -10.49 -2.96
C GLY A 120 -0.83 -10.16 -3.08
N CYS A 121 -1.33 -9.16 -2.35
CA CYS A 121 -2.74 -8.80 -2.37
C CYS A 121 -3.15 -8.14 -3.69
N ARG A 122 -4.45 -8.20 -3.98
CA ARG A 122 -5.08 -7.48 -5.09
C ARG A 122 -6.07 -6.48 -4.56
N LEU A 123 -5.80 -5.21 -4.81
CA LEU A 123 -6.66 -4.11 -4.37
C LEU A 123 -7.27 -3.43 -5.59
N SER A 124 -8.55 -3.15 -5.50
CA SER A 124 -9.24 -2.26 -6.43
C SER A 124 -10.18 -1.35 -5.69
N HIS A 125 -10.60 -0.28 -6.35
CA HIS A 125 -11.71 0.53 -5.91
C HIS A 125 -12.25 1.33 -7.11
N PRO A 126 -13.58 1.47 -7.27
CA PRO A 126 -14.17 2.11 -8.45
C PRO A 126 -13.90 3.62 -8.57
N THR A 127 -13.71 4.33 -7.46
CA THR A 127 -13.59 5.81 -7.44
C THR A 127 -12.55 6.37 -6.48
N GLU A 128 -12.52 5.90 -5.24
CA GLU A 128 -11.52 6.23 -4.20
C GLU A 128 -10.18 5.51 -4.40
N PRO A 129 -9.10 5.94 -3.72
CA PRO A 129 -7.83 5.20 -3.66
C PRO A 129 -8.02 3.79 -3.09
N PRO A 130 -7.58 2.73 -3.78
CA PRO A 130 -7.57 1.38 -3.20
C PRO A 130 -6.72 1.26 -1.93
N LEU A 131 -5.71 2.12 -1.74
CA LEU A 131 -5.02 2.26 -0.45
C LEU A 131 -4.90 3.75 -0.09
N ASP A 132 -5.70 4.21 0.85
CA ASP A 132 -5.57 5.56 1.44
C ASP A 132 -4.98 5.48 2.85
N GLY A 133 -3.67 5.65 2.96
CA GLY A 133 -2.92 5.80 4.20
C GLY A 133 -2.57 7.26 4.51
N THR A 134 -3.41 8.24 4.12
CA THR A 134 -3.19 9.65 4.47
C THR A 134 -3.01 9.80 5.99
N ARG A 135 -1.88 10.37 6.42
CA ARG A 135 -1.49 10.52 7.84
C ARG A 135 -1.45 9.21 8.65
N LEU A 136 -1.29 8.07 7.97
CA LEU A 136 -1.04 6.77 8.62
C LEU A 136 0.28 6.82 9.41
N THR A 137 0.25 6.33 10.64
CA THR A 137 1.45 5.99 11.42
C THR A 137 1.59 4.48 11.47
N ALA A 138 2.73 3.94 11.03
CA ALA A 138 3.01 2.51 11.13
C ALA A 138 4.50 2.19 11.19
N THR A 139 4.90 1.09 11.84
CA THR A 139 6.33 0.70 11.83
C THR A 139 6.77 0.17 10.48
N VAL A 140 5.84 -0.32 9.66
CA VAL A 140 6.09 -0.78 8.30
C VAL A 140 4.81 -0.73 7.48
N VAL A 141 4.94 -0.31 6.21
CA VAL A 141 3.96 -0.61 5.16
C VAL A 141 4.66 -1.45 4.10
N SER A 142 4.17 -2.67 3.88
CA SER A 142 4.68 -3.57 2.86
C SER A 142 3.59 -3.90 1.84
N MET A 143 3.90 -3.69 0.57
CA MET A 143 3.07 -3.99 -0.59
C MET A 143 3.85 -4.87 -1.57
N ASN A 144 4.72 -5.73 -1.07
CA ASN A 144 5.55 -6.58 -1.92
C ASN A 144 4.67 -7.52 -2.75
N GLY A 145 4.86 -7.51 -4.08
CA GLY A 145 4.06 -8.28 -5.02
C GLY A 145 2.58 -7.87 -5.12
N THR A 146 2.15 -6.80 -4.44
CA THR A 146 0.76 -6.34 -4.48
C THR A 146 0.41 -5.79 -5.86
N VAL A 147 -0.79 -6.10 -6.35
CA VAL A 147 -1.33 -5.53 -7.59
C VAL A 147 -2.49 -4.60 -7.26
N ILE A 148 -2.39 -3.34 -7.72
CA ILE A 148 -3.40 -2.31 -7.45
C ILE A 148 -3.91 -1.75 -8.77
N HIS A 149 -5.23 -1.75 -8.92
CA HIS A 149 -5.93 -1.11 -10.03
C HIS A 149 -6.88 -0.03 -9.50
N ALA A 150 -6.66 1.21 -9.92
CA ALA A 150 -7.40 2.36 -9.44
C ALA A 150 -7.97 3.21 -10.59
N HIS A 151 -9.07 3.89 -10.28
CA HIS A 151 -9.64 4.97 -11.09
C HIS A 151 -9.79 6.25 -10.25
N ALA A 152 -8.82 6.52 -9.39
CA ALA A 152 -8.87 7.60 -8.40
C ALA A 152 -8.04 8.81 -8.83
N ALA A 153 -8.61 10.02 -8.73
CA ALA A 153 -7.89 11.25 -9.09
C ALA A 153 -6.75 11.54 -8.11
N GLU A 154 -6.93 11.13 -6.85
CA GLU A 154 -6.05 11.37 -5.71
C GLU A 154 -4.82 10.45 -5.70
N GLY A 155 -4.92 9.26 -6.30
CA GLY A 155 -3.84 8.28 -6.38
C GLY A 155 -4.30 6.84 -6.18
N ALA A 156 -3.57 5.85 -6.70
CA ALA A 156 -3.85 4.43 -6.40
C ALA A 156 -3.41 4.06 -4.98
N VAL A 157 -2.22 4.51 -4.60
CA VAL A 157 -1.71 4.44 -3.24
C VAL A 157 -1.47 5.86 -2.75
N ARG A 158 -2.12 6.23 -1.65
CA ARG A 158 -2.01 7.57 -1.07
C ARG A 158 -1.43 7.48 0.33
N LEU A 159 -0.23 8.03 0.51
CA LEU A 159 0.52 8.08 1.77
C LEU A 159 0.83 9.53 2.17
N LEU A 160 -0.06 10.46 1.80
CA LEU A 160 0.08 11.89 2.05
C LEU A 160 0.29 12.15 3.55
N GLY A 161 1.46 12.69 3.92
CA GLY A 161 1.79 13.03 5.30
C GLY A 161 1.88 11.84 6.26
N ALA A 162 2.01 10.60 5.76
CA ALA A 162 2.18 9.43 6.60
C ALA A 162 3.55 9.43 7.32
N HIS A 163 3.65 8.74 8.45
CA HIS A 163 4.90 8.50 9.17
C HIS A 163 5.12 6.99 9.33
N LEU A 164 6.07 6.47 8.56
CA LEU A 164 6.36 5.04 8.48
C LEU A 164 7.75 4.71 9.04
N GLY A 165 7.92 3.52 9.62
CA GLY A 165 9.26 3.01 9.88
C GLY A 165 9.99 2.59 8.60
N GLY A 166 9.29 1.94 7.66
CA GLY A 166 9.79 1.56 6.33
C GLY A 166 8.67 1.39 5.32
N LEU A 167 8.97 1.56 4.03
CA LEU A 167 8.04 1.36 2.92
C LEU A 167 8.64 0.42 1.88
N TYR A 168 8.01 -0.74 1.68
CA TYR A 168 8.50 -1.79 0.78
C TYR A 168 7.46 -2.10 -0.29
N CYS A 169 7.86 -1.97 -1.54
CA CYS A 169 7.02 -2.18 -2.73
C CYS A 169 7.71 -3.11 -3.73
N ASP A 170 8.54 -4.04 -3.27
CA ASP A 170 9.30 -4.95 -4.13
C ASP A 170 8.33 -5.77 -5.01
N GLY A 171 8.48 -5.68 -6.33
CA GLY A 171 7.60 -6.39 -7.28
C GLY A 171 6.14 -5.92 -7.33
N ALA A 172 5.79 -4.79 -6.68
CA ALA A 172 4.42 -4.28 -6.70
C ALA A 172 4.05 -3.70 -8.08
N GLN A 173 2.77 -3.77 -8.45
CA GLN A 173 2.22 -3.23 -9.69
C GLN A 173 1.13 -2.21 -9.38
N LEU A 174 1.40 -0.93 -9.63
CA LEU A 174 0.47 0.16 -9.34
C LEU A 174 -0.07 0.76 -10.63
N VAL A 175 -1.35 0.56 -10.93
CA VAL A 175 -2.01 1.12 -12.11
C VAL A 175 -3.12 2.07 -11.69
N ASN A 176 -3.02 3.32 -12.12
CA ASN A 176 -4.09 4.31 -11.98
C ASN A 176 -4.45 4.95 -13.32
N ASP A 177 -5.71 4.83 -13.72
CA ASP A 177 -6.18 5.37 -15.00
C ASP A 177 -6.64 6.84 -14.92
N SER A 178 -6.78 7.40 -13.71
CA SER A 178 -7.34 8.75 -13.48
C SER A 178 -6.39 9.72 -12.78
N GLY A 179 -5.28 9.23 -12.23
CA GLY A 179 -4.34 10.05 -11.45
C GLY A 179 -2.99 9.36 -11.27
N ARG A 180 -2.26 9.76 -10.23
CA ARG A 180 -0.94 9.23 -9.88
C ARG A 180 -0.98 7.78 -9.40
N ALA A 181 0.09 7.02 -9.59
CA ALA A 181 0.17 5.65 -9.08
C ALA A 181 0.50 5.65 -7.57
N LEU A 182 1.49 6.45 -7.17
CA LEU A 182 1.87 6.63 -5.78
C LEU A 182 1.88 8.12 -5.43
N ASP A 183 1.09 8.49 -4.42
CA ASP A 183 1.15 9.78 -3.74
C ASP A 183 1.88 9.64 -2.42
N ALA A 184 3.11 10.13 -2.31
CA ALA A 184 3.89 10.13 -1.07
C ALA A 184 4.30 11.56 -0.68
N GLU A 185 3.51 12.55 -1.07
CA GLU A 185 3.76 13.93 -0.68
C GLU A 185 3.82 14.06 0.85
N ASN A 186 4.82 14.78 1.38
CA ASN A 186 5.08 14.92 2.82
C ASN A 186 5.26 13.61 3.60
N LEU A 187 5.50 12.47 2.93
CA LEU A 187 5.77 11.20 3.59
C LEU A 187 7.05 11.30 4.44
N ARG A 188 6.99 10.80 5.67
CA ARG A 188 8.17 10.57 6.51
C ARG A 188 8.40 9.07 6.66
N VAL A 189 9.60 8.61 6.32
CA VAL A 189 10.03 7.24 6.54
C VAL A 189 11.29 7.28 7.41
N ASP A 190 11.31 6.56 8.53
CA ASP A 190 12.46 6.58 9.45
C ASP A 190 13.63 5.73 8.96
N GLN A 191 13.37 4.65 8.24
CA GLN A 191 14.37 3.76 7.65
C GLN A 191 14.31 3.86 6.12
N ASP A 192 14.10 2.75 5.43
CA ASP A 192 14.29 2.63 3.99
C ASP A 192 12.98 2.67 3.21
N VAL A 193 13.11 3.09 1.94
CA VAL A 193 12.06 3.02 0.93
C VAL A 193 12.59 2.22 -0.26
N PHE A 194 11.95 1.07 -0.56
CA PHE A 194 12.35 0.19 -1.66
C PHE A 194 11.23 0.03 -2.69
N LEU A 195 11.55 0.36 -3.94
CA LEU A 195 10.72 0.18 -5.13
C LEU A 195 11.58 -0.54 -6.19
N ARG A 196 11.85 -1.82 -5.99
CA ARG A 196 12.77 -2.64 -6.79
C ARG A 196 12.15 -3.99 -7.16
N ASP A 197 12.97 -4.91 -7.67
CA ASP A 197 12.62 -6.31 -7.90
C ASP A 197 11.32 -6.52 -8.69
N GLY A 198 11.19 -5.81 -9.83
CA GLY A 198 10.02 -5.93 -10.69
C GLY A 198 8.92 -4.89 -10.45
N PHE A 199 9.17 -3.89 -9.59
CA PHE A 199 8.19 -2.82 -9.34
C PHE A 199 7.81 -2.10 -10.64
N GLN A 200 6.50 -1.97 -10.87
CA GLN A 200 5.94 -1.30 -12.04
C GLN A 200 4.88 -0.29 -11.60
N ALA A 201 4.89 0.87 -12.23
CA ALA A 201 3.87 1.86 -12.00
C ALA A 201 3.42 2.53 -13.30
N ARG A 202 2.10 2.68 -13.45
CA ARG A 202 1.46 3.36 -14.56
C ARG A 202 0.43 4.33 -14.03
N ALA A 203 0.47 5.53 -14.56
CA ALA A 203 -0.51 6.56 -14.25
C ALA A 203 -1.10 7.17 -15.52
N SER A 204 -2.19 7.90 -15.36
CA SER A 204 -2.85 8.67 -16.41
C SER A 204 -3.41 9.97 -15.84
N GLY A 205 -3.84 10.86 -16.74
CA GLY A 205 -4.29 12.21 -16.38
C GLY A 205 -3.15 13.22 -16.43
N ASP A 206 -3.30 14.32 -15.71
CA ASP A 206 -2.37 15.45 -15.71
C ASP A 206 -1.36 15.41 -14.55
N SER A 207 -1.25 14.27 -13.86
CA SER A 207 -0.34 14.05 -12.73
C SER A 207 0.97 13.33 -13.14
N VAL A 208 1.79 12.98 -12.16
CA VAL A 208 3.00 12.15 -12.31
C VAL A 208 2.69 10.70 -11.90
N VAL A 209 3.54 9.73 -12.26
CA VAL A 209 3.37 8.33 -11.77
C VAL A 209 3.68 8.23 -10.29
N LEU A 210 4.84 8.74 -9.88
CA LEU A 210 5.29 8.74 -8.49
C LEU A 210 5.50 10.19 -8.04
N ASP A 211 4.81 10.58 -6.97
CA ASP A 211 4.94 11.90 -6.36
C ASP A 211 5.63 11.77 -5.00
N LEU A 212 6.88 12.24 -4.92
CA LEU A 212 7.72 12.17 -3.72
C LEU A 212 8.09 13.58 -3.21
N ILE A 213 7.21 14.57 -3.42
CA ILE A 213 7.45 15.94 -2.94
C ILE A 213 7.48 15.99 -1.42
N ASP A 214 8.47 16.69 -0.87
CA ASP A 214 8.67 16.91 0.57
C ASP A 214 8.78 15.60 1.37
N THR A 215 9.04 14.48 0.70
CA THR A 215 9.30 13.19 1.34
C THR A 215 10.62 13.26 2.12
N ARG A 216 10.64 12.65 3.30
CA ARG A 216 11.83 12.55 4.17
C ARG A 216 12.11 11.08 4.47
N ILE A 217 13.34 10.65 4.23
CA ILE A 217 13.74 9.25 4.41
C ILE A 217 14.97 9.21 5.31
N GLY A 218 14.84 8.57 6.48
CA GLY A 218 15.94 8.46 7.42
C GLY A 218 17.04 7.50 6.96
N GLY A 219 16.69 6.52 6.13
CA GLY A 219 17.60 5.56 5.48
C GLY A 219 17.75 5.79 3.98
N ALA A 220 17.85 4.70 3.22
CA ALA A 220 18.07 4.69 1.78
C ALA A 220 16.75 4.78 0.99
N LEU A 221 16.80 5.50 -0.13
CA LEU A 221 15.82 5.38 -1.20
C LEU A 221 16.42 4.54 -2.33
N VAL A 222 15.82 3.38 -2.60
CA VAL A 222 16.17 2.54 -3.75
C VAL A 222 14.97 2.49 -4.69
N LEU A 223 15.09 3.21 -5.80
CA LEU A 223 14.10 3.23 -6.87
C LEU A 223 14.72 2.52 -8.08
N SER A 224 14.41 1.22 -8.21
CA SER A 224 14.85 0.37 -9.32
C SER A 224 13.67 -0.26 -10.07
N PRO A 225 12.73 0.55 -10.63
CA PRO A 225 11.54 0.04 -11.29
C PRO A 225 11.86 -0.66 -12.61
N ASP A 226 11.09 -1.70 -12.92
CA ASP A 226 11.06 -2.33 -14.24
C ASP A 226 10.42 -1.40 -15.28
N SER A 227 9.34 -0.71 -14.91
CA SER A 227 8.64 0.22 -15.80
C SER A 227 7.96 1.36 -15.04
N LEU A 228 8.14 2.59 -15.53
CA LEU A 228 7.34 3.76 -15.18
C LEU A 228 6.67 4.33 -16.44
N GLU A 229 5.34 4.29 -16.49
CA GLU A 229 4.57 4.66 -17.69
C GLU A 229 3.64 5.84 -17.43
N HIS A 230 3.80 6.91 -18.20
CA HIS A 230 2.86 8.03 -18.23
C HIS A 230 2.82 8.73 -19.58
N ARG A 231 1.68 9.35 -19.92
CA ARG A 231 1.59 10.15 -21.15
C ARG A 231 2.46 11.40 -21.11
N THR A 232 2.47 12.09 -19.97
CA THR A 232 3.11 13.41 -19.79
C THR A 232 4.31 13.44 -18.82
N HIS A 233 4.19 12.91 -17.59
CA HIS A 233 5.24 12.96 -16.57
C HIS A 233 5.41 11.61 -15.84
N ALA A 234 6.63 11.08 -15.75
CA ALA A 234 6.88 9.83 -15.02
C ALA A 234 7.07 10.04 -13.50
N LEU A 235 7.90 10.99 -13.08
CA LEU A 235 8.37 11.06 -11.70
C LEU A 235 8.53 12.52 -11.26
N ARG A 236 8.09 12.83 -10.05
CA ARG A 236 8.33 14.13 -9.41
C ARG A 236 9.05 13.96 -8.08
N ILE A 237 10.22 14.59 -7.97
CA ILE A 237 11.00 14.66 -6.73
C ILE A 237 11.29 16.13 -6.44
N GLY A 238 10.73 16.65 -5.35
CA GLY A 238 10.97 18.02 -4.88
C GLY A 238 11.31 18.01 -3.40
N ALA A 239 12.40 18.67 -3.02
CA ALA A 239 12.83 18.80 -1.62
C ALA A 239 12.89 17.46 -0.84
N LEU A 240 13.29 16.38 -1.53
CA LEU A 240 13.58 15.11 -0.90
C LEU A 240 14.79 15.26 0.03
N SER A 241 14.62 14.87 1.30
CA SER A 241 15.72 14.81 2.25
C SER A 241 15.96 13.37 2.66
N THR A 242 17.18 12.89 2.43
CA THR A 242 17.61 11.58 2.92
C THR A 242 18.86 11.73 3.78
N SER A 243 19.01 10.90 4.81
CA SER A 243 20.26 10.89 5.60
C SER A 243 21.32 9.96 5.00
N TRP A 244 20.92 9.13 4.03
CA TRP A 244 21.75 8.12 3.35
C TRP A 244 21.54 8.17 1.84
N SER A 245 22.19 7.27 1.10
CA SER A 245 22.21 7.23 -0.37
C SER A 245 20.83 7.20 -1.01
N VAL A 246 20.67 8.00 -2.07
CA VAL A 246 19.56 7.89 -3.04
C VAL A 246 20.07 7.18 -4.28
N SER A 247 19.48 6.03 -4.62
CA SER A 247 19.75 5.29 -5.85
C SER A 247 18.49 5.28 -6.72
N VAL A 248 18.58 5.82 -7.93
CA VAL A 248 17.49 5.83 -8.91
C VAL A 248 18.00 5.20 -10.20
N GLU A 249 17.49 4.03 -10.54
CA GLU A 249 17.79 3.28 -11.76
C GLU A 249 16.48 2.85 -12.42
N VAL A 250 16.12 3.43 -13.55
CA VAL A 250 14.84 3.11 -14.22
C VAL A 250 15.13 2.27 -15.46
N SER A 251 14.72 1.00 -15.45
CA SER A 251 14.92 0.06 -16.56
C SER A 251 14.16 0.50 -17.81
N ARG A 252 12.94 1.03 -17.64
CA ARG A 252 12.10 1.53 -18.72
C ARG A 252 11.28 2.75 -18.29
N MET A 253 11.35 3.80 -19.09
CA MET A 253 10.52 4.99 -18.93
C MET A 253 9.91 5.37 -20.28
N ASP A 254 8.58 5.38 -20.38
CA ASP A 254 7.85 5.89 -21.56
C ASP A 254 7.14 7.18 -21.18
N CYS A 255 7.56 8.29 -21.80
CA CYS A 255 7.02 9.63 -21.64
C CYS A 255 6.98 10.32 -23.01
N ARG A 256 5.82 10.86 -23.41
CA ARG A 256 5.68 11.58 -24.69
C ARG A 256 5.99 13.08 -24.60
N SER A 257 6.30 13.58 -23.40
CA SER A 257 6.67 14.97 -23.13
C SER A 257 7.92 15.05 -22.23
N PRO A 258 8.82 16.04 -22.41
CA PRO A 258 10.01 16.19 -21.57
C PRO A 258 9.62 16.85 -20.24
N GLY A 259 9.56 16.06 -19.17
CA GLY A 259 9.14 16.53 -17.84
C GLY A 259 9.81 15.81 -16.67
N PHE A 260 11.05 15.35 -16.86
CA PHE A 260 11.84 14.75 -15.79
C PHE A 260 12.47 15.86 -14.94
N GLN A 261 11.98 16.04 -13.71
CA GLN A 261 12.53 17.02 -12.76
C GLN A 261 13.05 16.28 -11.51
N VAL A 262 14.37 16.27 -11.37
CA VAL A 262 15.06 15.89 -10.14
C VAL A 262 15.66 17.17 -9.56
N ARG A 263 15.11 17.67 -8.45
CA ARG A 263 15.77 18.68 -7.61
C ARG A 263 16.16 18.02 -6.29
N ALA A 264 17.38 17.46 -6.25
CA ALA A 264 17.95 16.90 -5.03
C ALA A 264 18.87 17.91 -4.35
N GLY A 265 18.80 18.00 -3.02
CA GLY A 265 19.87 18.60 -2.22
C GLY A 265 21.08 17.66 -2.17
N GLU A 266 22.27 18.22 -2.38
CA GLU A 266 23.62 17.65 -2.23
C GLU A 266 23.74 16.12 -1.96
N SER A 267 23.48 15.26 -2.96
CA SER A 267 24.07 13.90 -3.18
C SER A 267 23.19 12.91 -3.99
N ALA A 268 22.54 13.35 -5.07
CA ALA A 268 21.90 12.40 -6.00
C ALA A 268 22.90 11.92 -7.07
N LEU A 269 23.18 10.62 -7.10
CA LEU A 269 23.88 9.97 -8.22
C LEU A 269 22.83 9.39 -9.17
N ALA A 270 22.55 10.08 -10.27
CA ALA A 270 21.71 9.57 -11.36
C ALA A 270 22.61 8.89 -12.42
N ASN A 271 22.64 7.56 -12.46
CA ASN A 271 23.27 6.83 -13.56
C ASN A 271 22.18 6.45 -14.59
N SER A 272 21.97 7.32 -15.59
CA SER A 272 21.08 7.00 -16.71
C SER A 272 21.82 6.08 -17.71
N GLY A 273 21.63 4.78 -17.59
CA GLY A 273 22.00 3.82 -18.64
C GLY A 273 21.04 3.93 -19.83
N GLN A 274 21.43 4.72 -20.84
CA GLN A 274 20.81 4.93 -22.17
C GLN A 274 19.76 6.06 -22.35
N GLN A 275 20.26 7.10 -23.04
CA GLN A 275 19.63 8.11 -23.92
C GLN A 275 18.19 8.57 -23.63
N CYS A 276 18.07 9.57 -22.76
CA CYS A 276 17.21 10.72 -23.02
C CYS A 276 18.11 11.95 -23.17
N SER A 277 18.20 12.51 -24.37
CA SER A 277 19.16 13.56 -24.70
C SER A 277 18.84 14.89 -24.00
N ARG A 278 19.85 15.41 -23.29
CA ARG A 278 20.15 16.81 -22.95
C ARG A 278 19.30 17.45 -21.84
N VAL A 279 19.81 17.35 -20.61
CA VAL A 279 19.50 18.27 -19.50
C VAL A 279 20.38 19.52 -19.69
N GLU A 280 19.76 20.68 -19.87
CA GLU A 280 20.42 21.98 -19.68
C GLU A 280 20.04 22.49 -18.28
N ASP A 281 21.07 22.69 -17.45
CA ASP A 281 20.96 23.35 -16.15
C ASP A 281 20.36 24.74 -16.32
N VAL A 282 19.38 25.10 -15.48
CA VAL A 282 19.05 26.50 -15.21
C VAL A 282 19.19 26.70 -13.71
N GLN A 283 20.12 27.62 -13.40
CA GLN A 283 20.60 28.04 -12.07
C GLN A 283 19.48 28.40 -11.09
#